data_AF-A0A2S3QTZ4-F1
#
_entry.id   AF-A0A2S3QTZ4-F1
#
_cell.length_a   1.000
_cell.length_b   1.000
_cell.length_c   1.000
_cell.angle_alpha   90.00
_cell.angle_beta   90.00
_cell.angle_gamma   90.00
#
_symmetry.space_group_name_H-M   'P 1'
#
loop_
_entity.id
_entity.type
_entity.pdbx_description
1 polymer ?
#
loop_
_entity_poly.entity_id
_entity_poly.type
_entity_poly.pdbx_seq_one_letter_code
_entity_poly.pdbx_strand_id
1 'polypeptide(L)'
;MAFFSLLAKAEEKQVFEFDDNKDGKIDNIFRYQSQRLVEHLNDRNYDGKFDYQMKVVGNLTTIESDNNFDLKFDRIEIIEKLEKESIYKLYRIENDKRLLVIEKRIQNIQHSEAINTCSYESFLKSINSLDDLISDFDPILLKLNNGFYEFTPGVQIHKSCLENFGDDNFETLMRNSLDKGMSCLSELGTNNKETGAKAEIANIINLLNIQLSGKVKPTSVICHQNDYSWQGTIANASVGNNKLKNLGVDGPYVSLNPKMKSGFLNSIKNGPPRDELEGIVFHELLHNLGYRHGHGIDVSYGCEVCCFSDKKSAKVAACNICLGGYDPKNEIDPNYLRDMATLSSETGLVSAELFIYKNISRIPVNQKNIDSIFLGLATRGAGVMQEFMKQMKDRGLKVSQDSGRIKKLVKEANNYRPVNNFIAEVNKAYATAIITAYVDKKAFSAKFKLSKKIKSQDLRDIADRNERDSDASAKLARGIEMIEELF
;
A
#
# COMPACT_ATOMS: atom_id res chain seq x y z
N MET A 1 -30.96 -47.70 4.66
CA MET A 1 -30.11 -46.94 5.61
C MET A 1 -28.77 -46.69 4.94
N ALA A 2 -28.53 -45.48 4.46
CA ALA A 2 -27.25 -45.10 3.86
C ALA A 2 -26.35 -44.56 4.97
N PHE A 3 -25.27 -45.27 5.27
CA PHE A 3 -24.24 -44.84 6.21
C PHE A 3 -23.47 -43.66 5.61
N PHE A 4 -23.61 -42.48 6.20
CA PHE A 4 -22.69 -41.36 6.01
C PHE A 4 -21.33 -41.75 6.60
N SER A 5 -20.34 -42.06 5.78
CA SER A 5 -18.94 -42.02 6.22
C SER A 5 -18.51 -40.54 6.27
N LEU A 6 -18.62 -39.94 7.46
CA LEU A 6 -17.82 -38.75 7.78
C LEU A 6 -16.35 -39.20 7.82
N LEU A 7 -15.70 -39.20 6.66
CA LEU A 7 -14.24 -39.19 6.60
C LEU A 7 -13.82 -37.81 7.12
N ALA A 8 -13.43 -37.75 8.40
CA ALA A 8 -12.63 -36.66 8.92
C ALA A 8 -11.33 -36.65 8.13
N LYS A 9 -11.26 -35.81 7.08
CA LYS A 9 -10.02 -35.52 6.36
C LYS A 9 -9.05 -34.98 7.41
N ALA A 10 -8.00 -35.73 7.72
CA ALA A 10 -6.95 -35.25 8.60
C ALA A 10 -6.47 -33.90 8.07
N GLU A 11 -6.51 -32.89 8.93
CA GLU A 11 -6.23 -31.53 8.52
C GLU A 11 -4.76 -31.42 8.15
N GLU A 12 -4.47 -31.07 6.90
CA GLU A 12 -3.11 -30.96 6.40
C GLU A 12 -2.40 -29.82 7.14
N LYS A 13 -1.36 -30.17 7.88
CA LYS A 13 -0.48 -29.23 8.59
C LYS A 13 0.86 -29.18 7.89
N GLN A 14 1.32 -27.98 7.59
CA GLN A 14 2.64 -27.73 7.00
C GLN A 14 3.40 -26.76 7.90
N VAL A 15 4.70 -26.97 8.03
CA VAL A 15 5.61 -26.10 8.80
C VAL A 15 6.78 -25.74 7.91
N PHE A 16 7.12 -24.46 7.88
CA PHE A 16 8.28 -23.91 7.18
C PHE A 16 9.17 -23.20 8.19
N GLU A 17 10.46 -23.53 8.18
CA GLU A 17 11.46 -23.03 9.11
C GLU A 17 12.62 -22.44 8.32
N PHE A 18 13.11 -21.27 8.73
CA PHE A 18 14.19 -20.56 8.06
C PHE A 18 15.24 -20.09 9.06
N ASP A 19 16.51 -20.29 8.71
CA ASP A 19 17.70 -19.76 9.36
C ASP A 19 18.29 -18.71 8.39
N ASP A 20 17.84 -17.47 8.56
CA ASP A 20 18.10 -16.35 7.65
C ASP A 20 19.49 -15.76 7.83
N ASN A 21 20.09 -15.91 9.02
CA ASN A 21 21.46 -15.49 9.30
C ASN A 21 22.50 -16.63 9.16
N LYS A 22 22.07 -17.88 9.00
CA LYS A 22 22.89 -19.10 8.89
C LYS A 22 23.72 -19.38 10.14
N ASP A 23 23.20 -19.05 11.32
CA ASP A 23 23.87 -19.29 12.60
C ASP A 23 23.52 -20.64 13.24
N GLY A 24 22.64 -21.42 12.59
CA GLY A 24 22.18 -22.73 13.04
C GLY A 24 20.96 -22.67 13.97
N LYS A 25 20.40 -21.49 14.24
CA LYS A 25 19.12 -21.30 14.92
C LYS A 25 18.04 -20.93 13.91
N ILE A 26 16.79 -21.22 14.27
CA ILE A 26 15.64 -20.90 13.42
C ILE A 26 15.17 -19.49 13.74
N ASP A 27 15.17 -18.63 12.73
CA ASP A 27 14.76 -17.23 12.83
C ASP A 27 13.27 -17.06 12.53
N ASN A 28 12.74 -17.83 11.58
CA ASN A 28 11.35 -17.74 11.17
C ASN A 28 10.66 -19.10 11.17
N ILE A 29 9.45 -19.16 11.72
CA ILE A 29 8.58 -20.34 11.64
C ILE A 29 7.19 -19.95 11.17
N PHE A 30 6.73 -20.56 10.08
CA PHE A 30 5.38 -20.41 9.55
C PHE A 30 4.63 -21.73 9.62
N ARG A 31 3.45 -21.73 10.26
CA ARG A 31 2.59 -22.92 10.32
C ARG A 31 1.33 -22.69 9.53
N TYR A 32 1.06 -23.60 8.61
CA TYR A 32 -0.13 -23.63 7.79
C TYR A 32 -1.04 -24.78 8.19
N GLN A 33 -2.34 -24.53 8.17
CA GLN A 33 -3.37 -25.51 8.43
C GLN A 33 -4.45 -25.34 7.36
N SER A 34 -4.73 -26.41 6.62
CA SER A 34 -5.62 -26.34 5.45
C SER A 34 -5.17 -25.25 4.45
N GLN A 35 -3.86 -25.18 4.17
CA GLN A 35 -3.21 -24.21 3.29
C GLN A 35 -3.38 -22.73 3.70
N ARG A 36 -3.73 -22.46 4.96
CA ARG A 36 -3.86 -21.11 5.52
C ARG A 36 -2.83 -20.90 6.62
N LEU A 37 -2.17 -19.75 6.62
CA LEU A 37 -1.25 -19.38 7.70
C LEU A 37 -2.03 -19.23 9.02
N VAL A 38 -1.66 -20.01 10.03
CA VAL A 38 -2.28 -20.00 11.36
C VAL A 38 -1.34 -19.57 12.47
N GLU A 39 -0.02 -19.61 12.23
CA GLU A 39 0.97 -19.11 13.17
C GLU A 39 2.23 -18.62 12.43
N HIS A 40 2.82 -17.54 12.92
CA HIS A 40 4.10 -17.02 12.47
C HIS A 40 4.92 -16.59 13.70
N LEU A 41 6.15 -17.10 13.81
CA LEU A 41 7.14 -16.72 14.82
C LEU A 41 8.35 -16.13 14.10
N ASN A 42 8.88 -15.01 14.61
CA ASN A 42 10.03 -14.33 14.02
C ASN A 42 10.98 -13.79 15.11
N ASP A 43 12.26 -14.12 14.97
CA ASP A 43 13.40 -13.60 15.73
C ASP A 43 14.04 -12.49 14.89
N ARG A 44 13.61 -11.26 15.14
CA ARG A 44 13.99 -10.09 14.33
C ARG A 44 15.39 -9.57 14.68
N ASN A 45 15.94 -9.96 15.82
CA ASN A 45 17.27 -9.53 16.28
C ASN A 45 18.34 -10.64 16.22
N TYR A 46 17.96 -11.86 15.83
CA TYR A 46 18.84 -13.02 15.69
C TYR A 46 19.51 -13.46 17.00
N ASP A 47 18.84 -13.31 18.15
CA ASP A 47 19.39 -13.70 19.44
C ASP A 47 19.07 -15.17 19.85
N GLY A 48 18.22 -15.83 19.07
CA GLY A 48 17.70 -17.17 19.29
C GLY A 48 16.36 -17.20 20.04
N LYS A 49 15.68 -16.07 20.21
CA LYS A 49 14.38 -15.96 20.88
C LYS A 49 13.42 -15.18 19.99
N PHE A 50 12.21 -15.73 19.82
CA PHE A 50 11.17 -15.05 19.06
C PHE A 50 10.67 -13.81 19.81
N ASP A 51 10.86 -12.66 19.18
CA ASP A 51 10.38 -11.35 19.65
C ASP A 51 9.09 -10.93 18.91
N TYR A 52 8.61 -11.72 17.96
CA TYR A 52 7.33 -11.55 17.27
C TYR A 52 6.56 -12.88 17.21
N GLN A 53 5.27 -12.83 17.52
CA GLN A 53 4.36 -13.97 17.40
C GLN A 53 3.00 -13.53 16.85
N MET A 54 2.58 -14.11 15.73
CA MET A 54 1.22 -14.04 15.23
C MET A 54 0.53 -15.40 15.38
N LYS A 55 -0.72 -15.40 15.86
CA LYS A 55 -1.57 -16.59 15.94
C LYS A 55 -2.98 -16.31 15.44
N VAL A 56 -3.54 -17.22 14.64
CA VAL A 56 -4.91 -17.17 14.12
C VAL A 56 -5.75 -18.28 14.75
N VAL A 57 -6.82 -17.92 15.45
CA VAL A 57 -7.78 -18.86 16.05
C VAL A 57 -9.19 -18.46 15.59
N GLY A 58 -9.76 -19.27 14.70
CA GLY A 58 -11.07 -18.97 14.11
C GLY A 58 -11.00 -17.67 13.27
N ASN A 59 -11.75 -16.66 13.69
CA ASN A 59 -11.76 -15.34 13.07
C ASN A 59 -10.87 -14.31 13.80
N LEU A 60 -10.15 -14.71 14.84
CA LEU A 60 -9.31 -13.84 15.64
C LEU A 60 -7.84 -14.03 15.29
N THR A 61 -7.15 -12.96 14.92
CA THR A 61 -5.69 -12.91 14.84
C THR A 61 -5.16 -12.12 16.02
N THR A 62 -4.19 -12.67 16.75
CA THR A 62 -3.42 -11.96 17.78
C THR A 62 -1.98 -11.86 17.33
N ILE A 63 -1.39 -10.68 17.43
CA ILE A 63 0.03 -10.43 17.18
C ILE A 63 0.63 -9.86 18.46
N GLU A 64 1.71 -10.45 18.94
CA GLU A 64 2.49 -9.95 20.07
C GLU A 64 3.89 -9.60 19.56
N SER A 65 4.44 -8.48 20.03
CA SER A 65 5.75 -8.01 19.59
C SER A 65 6.52 -7.36 20.73
N ASP A 66 7.78 -7.73 20.85
CA ASP A 66 8.80 -7.17 21.72
C ASP A 66 9.64 -6.24 20.82
N ASN A 67 9.31 -4.95 20.84
CA ASN A 67 9.93 -3.97 19.95
C ASN A 67 11.21 -3.37 20.56
N ASN A 68 11.56 -3.72 21.79
CA ASN A 68 12.79 -3.28 22.45
C ASN A 68 13.80 -4.40 22.70
N PHE A 69 13.45 -5.62 22.34
CA PHE A 69 14.25 -6.82 22.50
C PHE A 69 14.66 -7.05 23.97
N ASP A 70 13.77 -6.75 24.92
CA ASP A 70 13.98 -6.97 26.35
C ASP A 70 13.39 -8.27 26.89
N LEU A 71 12.88 -9.11 25.97
CA LEU A 71 12.22 -10.39 26.18
C LEU A 71 10.82 -10.28 26.79
N LYS A 72 10.20 -9.09 26.74
CA LYS A 72 8.82 -8.87 27.12
C LYS A 72 8.08 -8.21 25.97
N PHE A 73 6.93 -8.79 25.62
CA PHE A 73 6.04 -8.16 24.64
C PHE A 73 5.58 -6.81 25.15
N ASP A 74 5.86 -5.76 24.38
CA ASP A 74 5.48 -4.38 24.68
C ASP A 74 4.28 -3.91 23.83
N ARG A 75 3.85 -4.74 22.87
CA ARG A 75 2.79 -4.46 21.92
C ARG A 75 1.92 -5.70 21.66
N ILE A 76 0.61 -5.49 21.61
CA ILE A 76 -0.37 -6.51 21.23
C ILE A 76 -1.34 -5.94 20.20
N GLU A 77 -1.51 -6.62 19.07
CA GLU A 77 -2.52 -6.33 18.07
C GLU A 77 -3.56 -7.43 18.03
N ILE A 78 -4.82 -7.04 17.97
CA ILE A 78 -5.95 -7.97 17.83
C ILE A 78 -6.73 -7.58 16.59
N ILE A 79 -6.89 -8.52 15.68
CA ILE A 79 -7.68 -8.38 14.46
C ILE A 79 -8.82 -9.39 14.53
N GLU A 80 -10.04 -8.90 14.73
CA GLU A 80 -11.24 -9.72 14.68
C GLU A 80 -11.88 -9.60 13.30
N LYS A 81 -11.83 -10.67 12.51
CA LYS A 81 -12.42 -10.71 11.18
C LYS A 81 -13.94 -10.94 11.28
N LEU A 82 -14.69 -10.01 10.70
CA LEU A 82 -16.13 -10.14 10.43
C LEU A 82 -16.34 -10.47 8.95
N GLU A 83 -17.59 -10.57 8.47
CA GLU A 83 -17.84 -10.91 7.06
C GLU A 83 -17.29 -9.86 6.10
N LYS A 84 -17.60 -8.58 6.34
CA LYS A 84 -17.25 -7.46 5.44
C LYS A 84 -16.07 -6.62 5.91
N GLU A 85 -15.85 -6.57 7.21
CA GLU A 85 -14.82 -5.76 7.85
C GLU A 85 -14.04 -6.56 8.91
N SER A 86 -13.01 -5.95 9.48
CA SER A 86 -12.23 -6.42 10.60
C SER A 86 -12.18 -5.32 11.66
N ILE A 87 -12.26 -5.70 12.93
CA ILE A 87 -12.00 -4.80 14.05
C ILE A 87 -10.51 -4.94 14.40
N TYR A 88 -9.77 -3.85 14.29
CA TYR A 88 -8.37 -3.76 14.66
C TYR A 88 -8.22 -3.04 15.99
N LYS A 89 -7.54 -3.66 16.94
CA LYS A 89 -7.18 -3.09 18.23
C LYS A 89 -5.68 -3.18 18.43
N LEU A 90 -5.07 -2.06 18.80
CA LEU A 90 -3.66 -1.98 19.19
C LEU A 90 -3.58 -1.65 20.67
N TYR A 91 -2.84 -2.47 21.41
CA TYR A 91 -2.51 -2.26 22.81
C TYR A 91 -1.02 -2.06 22.97
N ARG A 92 -0.65 -1.08 23.82
CA ARG A 92 0.70 -0.96 24.36
C ARG A 92 0.72 -1.56 25.76
N ILE A 93 1.77 -2.28 26.11
CA ILE A 93 1.95 -2.82 27.45
C ILE A 93 2.82 -1.86 28.25
N GLU A 94 2.27 -1.32 29.33
CA GLU A 94 3.00 -0.50 30.29
C GLU A 94 2.75 -1.01 31.70
N ASN A 95 3.82 -1.31 32.45
CA ASN A 95 3.74 -1.84 33.81
C ASN A 95 2.76 -3.04 33.90
N ASP A 96 2.91 -3.99 32.97
CA ASP A 96 2.08 -5.19 32.83
C ASP A 96 0.58 -4.93 32.57
N LYS A 97 0.20 -3.70 32.18
CA LYS A 97 -1.17 -3.34 31.82
C LYS A 97 -1.29 -3.07 30.32
N ARG A 98 -2.36 -3.60 29.72
CA ARG A 98 -2.73 -3.33 28.33
C ARG A 98 -3.45 -1.98 28.23
N LEU A 99 -2.84 -1.02 27.55
CA LEU A 99 -3.42 0.29 27.25
C LEU A 99 -3.89 0.28 25.80
N LEU A 100 -5.20 0.41 25.57
CA LEU A 100 -5.75 0.52 24.21
C LEU A 100 -5.31 1.85 23.60
N VAL A 101 -4.52 1.76 22.53
CA VAL A 101 -4.00 2.93 21.80
C VAL A 101 -4.88 3.25 20.59
N ILE A 102 -5.33 2.21 19.88
CA ILE A 102 -6.11 2.35 18.65
C ILE A 102 -7.21 1.30 18.65
N GLU A 103 -8.42 1.70 18.30
CA GLU A 103 -9.50 0.80 17.87
C GLU A 103 -10.10 1.36 16.57
N LYS A 104 -10.17 0.55 15.52
CA LYS A 104 -10.75 0.94 14.24
C LYS A 104 -11.40 -0.24 13.53
N ARG A 105 -12.41 0.05 12.72
CA ARG A 105 -12.95 -0.88 11.73
C ARG A 105 -12.21 -0.72 10.42
N ILE A 106 -11.89 -1.83 9.76
CA ILE A 106 -11.17 -1.87 8.49
C ILE A 106 -11.91 -2.81 7.55
N GLN A 107 -12.27 -2.37 6.37
CA GLN A 107 -12.90 -3.24 5.37
C GLN A 107 -11.96 -4.40 4.99
N ASN A 108 -12.50 -5.61 4.88
CA ASN A 108 -11.70 -6.81 4.57
C ASN A 108 -11.16 -6.78 3.15
N ILE A 109 -11.89 -6.13 2.25
CA ILE A 109 -11.51 -5.83 0.88
C ILE A 109 -11.03 -4.38 0.88
N GLN A 110 -9.86 -4.12 0.28
CA GLN A 110 -9.15 -2.83 0.33
C GLN A 110 -9.92 -1.64 -0.30
N HIS A 111 -11.19 -1.79 -0.71
CA HIS A 111 -11.82 -0.86 -1.64
C HIS A 111 -13.23 -0.33 -1.35
N SER A 112 -13.75 -0.35 -0.11
CA SER A 112 -15.05 0.34 0.12
C SER A 112 -15.00 1.62 0.95
N GLU A 113 -13.85 2.03 1.51
CA GLU A 113 -13.78 3.21 2.39
C GLU A 113 -12.55 4.10 2.18
N ALA A 114 -11.85 3.99 1.05
CA ALA A 114 -10.73 4.89 0.78
C ALA A 114 -10.73 5.33 -0.67
N ILE A 115 -10.93 6.63 -0.90
CA ILE A 115 -10.66 7.37 -2.13
C ILE A 115 -9.49 6.74 -2.88
N ASN A 116 -9.71 6.06 -4.01
CA ASN A 116 -8.73 5.75 -5.06
C ASN A 116 -7.27 5.60 -4.54
N THR A 117 -7.04 4.81 -3.50
CA THR A 117 -5.76 4.85 -2.77
C THR A 117 -4.62 4.21 -3.56
N CYS A 118 -4.96 3.41 -4.57
CA CYS A 118 -4.03 2.81 -5.52
C CYS A 118 -3.88 3.63 -6.81
N SER A 119 -4.31 4.91 -6.84
CA SER A 119 -4.28 5.68 -8.08
C SER A 119 -2.95 6.36 -8.36
N TYR A 120 -2.27 5.87 -9.41
CA TYR A 120 -1.24 6.59 -10.15
C TYR A 120 -1.87 7.75 -10.94
N GLU A 121 -1.25 8.94 -10.89
CA GLU A 121 -1.60 10.04 -11.79
C GLU A 121 -0.99 9.77 -13.17
N SER A 122 -1.73 9.04 -14.03
CA SER A 122 -1.45 9.01 -15.46
C SER A 122 -2.72 9.18 -16.30
N PHE A 123 -2.56 10.01 -17.32
CA PHE A 123 -3.54 10.78 -18.06
C PHE A 123 -4.13 9.95 -19.21
N LEU A 124 -5.45 9.74 -19.25
CA LEU A 124 -6.11 9.00 -20.34
C LEU A 124 -7.27 9.77 -20.96
N LYS A 125 -7.21 9.94 -22.29
CA LYS A 125 -8.30 10.38 -23.18
C LYS A 125 -8.61 9.31 -24.25
N SER A 126 -9.85 8.85 -24.24
CA SER A 126 -10.83 8.61 -25.33
C SER A 126 -10.60 7.64 -26.52
N ILE A 127 -11.44 6.57 -26.51
CA ILE A 127 -12.32 5.95 -27.55
C ILE A 127 -11.81 4.89 -28.57
N ASN A 128 -12.45 3.69 -28.48
CA ASN A 128 -12.91 2.60 -29.40
C ASN A 128 -12.06 2.12 -30.61
N SER A 129 -12.07 0.86 -31.07
CA SER A 129 -13.01 -0.29 -30.95
C SER A 129 -12.30 -1.68 -31.06
N LEU A 130 -13.05 -2.74 -30.69
CA LEU A 130 -12.82 -4.21 -30.76
C LEU A 130 -12.34 -4.70 -32.14
N ASP A 131 -11.42 -5.67 -32.23
CA ASP A 131 -11.43 -7.11 -31.86
C ASP A 131 -12.20 -7.99 -32.86
N ASP A 132 -11.44 -8.86 -33.53
CA ASP A 132 -11.77 -10.27 -33.77
C ASP A 132 -10.44 -11.01 -34.05
N LEU A 133 -10.40 -12.31 -33.74
CA LEU A 133 -9.50 -13.35 -34.30
C LEU A 133 -8.54 -14.12 -33.37
N ILE A 134 -8.83 -14.33 -32.09
CA ILE A 134 -8.11 -15.38 -31.32
C ILE A 134 -9.13 -16.21 -30.53
N SER A 135 -9.78 -17.14 -31.23
CA SER A 135 -10.88 -17.98 -30.70
C SER A 135 -10.57 -19.49 -30.69
N ASP A 136 -9.55 -19.97 -31.40
CA ASP A 136 -9.70 -21.34 -31.93
C ASP A 136 -8.84 -22.47 -31.34
N PHE A 137 -8.07 -22.29 -30.25
CA PHE A 137 -7.27 -23.41 -29.72
C PHE A 137 -7.30 -23.69 -28.20
N ASP A 138 -7.92 -22.84 -27.38
CA ASP A 138 -7.85 -22.93 -25.90
C ASP A 138 -8.94 -23.75 -25.14
N PRO A 139 -10.13 -24.09 -25.69
CA PRO A 139 -11.29 -24.44 -24.85
C PRO A 139 -11.28 -25.86 -24.25
N ILE A 140 -10.29 -26.71 -24.55
CA ILE A 140 -10.26 -28.12 -24.07
C ILE A 140 -9.41 -28.27 -22.79
N LEU A 141 -8.32 -27.51 -22.63
CA LEU A 141 -7.50 -27.54 -21.40
C LEU A 141 -8.06 -26.64 -20.29
N LEU A 142 -8.71 -25.53 -20.64
CA LEU A 142 -9.21 -24.53 -19.68
C LEU A 142 -10.55 -24.89 -19.00
N LYS A 143 -11.32 -25.86 -19.53
CA LYS A 143 -12.61 -26.28 -18.94
C LYS A 143 -12.48 -27.06 -17.63
N LEU A 144 -11.29 -27.57 -17.30
CA LEU A 144 -11.09 -28.44 -16.14
C LEU A 144 -10.72 -27.68 -14.84
N ASN A 145 -10.34 -26.40 -14.92
CA ASN A 145 -9.89 -25.62 -13.76
C ASN A 145 -10.47 -24.18 -13.71
N ASN A 146 -11.75 -24.00 -14.05
CA ASN A 146 -12.43 -22.70 -14.03
C ASN A 146 -11.67 -21.58 -14.80
N GLY A 147 -10.98 -21.92 -15.89
CA GLY A 147 -10.21 -20.96 -16.69
C GLY A 147 -8.85 -20.54 -16.12
N PHE A 148 -8.34 -21.21 -15.08
CA PHE A 148 -6.99 -20.99 -14.55
C PHE A 148 -5.99 -22.01 -15.08
N TYR A 149 -4.76 -21.56 -15.33
CA TYR A 149 -3.60 -22.43 -15.51
C TYR A 149 -2.49 -22.05 -14.53
N GLU A 150 -1.66 -23.03 -14.16
CA GLU A 150 -0.51 -22.81 -13.29
C GLU A 150 0.64 -22.21 -14.11
N PHE A 151 1.00 -20.96 -13.82
CA PHE A 151 2.08 -20.24 -14.50
C PHE A 151 3.44 -20.64 -13.93
N THR A 152 3.52 -20.71 -12.60
CA THR A 152 4.66 -21.18 -11.82
C THR A 152 4.11 -21.73 -10.51
N PRO A 153 4.81 -22.64 -9.79
CA PRO A 153 4.29 -23.17 -8.54
C PRO A 153 3.80 -22.06 -7.62
N GLY A 154 2.55 -22.17 -7.18
CA GLY A 154 1.94 -21.19 -6.27
C GLY A 154 1.40 -19.89 -6.89
N VAL A 155 1.45 -19.73 -8.22
CA VAL A 155 0.77 -18.64 -8.93
C VAL A 155 0.02 -19.21 -10.14
N GLN A 156 -1.28 -18.92 -10.20
CA GLN A 156 -2.13 -19.30 -11.33
C GLN A 156 -2.71 -18.08 -12.02
N ILE A 157 -2.79 -18.13 -13.34
CA ILE A 157 -3.28 -17.02 -14.18
C ILE A 157 -4.62 -17.45 -14.79
N HIS A 158 -5.62 -16.57 -14.67
CA HIS A 158 -6.89 -16.76 -15.35
C HIS A 158 -6.77 -16.35 -16.81
N LYS A 159 -7.39 -17.13 -17.70
CA LYS A 159 -7.41 -16.91 -19.16
C LYS A 159 -7.76 -15.49 -19.59
N SER A 160 -8.59 -14.78 -18.80
CA SER A 160 -8.93 -13.38 -19.08
C SER A 160 -7.72 -12.46 -19.17
N CYS A 161 -6.63 -12.79 -18.47
CA CYS A 161 -5.40 -12.01 -18.55
C CYS A 161 -4.68 -12.24 -19.87
N LEU A 162 -4.68 -13.49 -20.35
CA LEU A 162 -4.19 -13.83 -21.68
C LEU A 162 -5.04 -13.18 -22.77
N GLU A 163 -6.37 -13.22 -22.64
CA GLU A 163 -7.30 -12.53 -23.55
C GLU A 163 -7.08 -11.00 -23.57
N ASN A 164 -6.66 -10.40 -22.44
CA ASN A 164 -6.42 -8.96 -22.36
C ASN A 164 -5.05 -8.56 -22.92
N PHE A 165 -4.00 -9.33 -22.63
CA PHE A 165 -2.61 -8.93 -22.86
C PHE A 165 -1.88 -9.77 -23.93
N GLY A 166 -2.45 -10.89 -24.35
CA GLY A 166 -1.76 -11.92 -25.13
C GLY A 166 -0.79 -12.74 -24.29
N ASP A 167 -0.68 -14.02 -24.62
CA ASP A 167 -0.04 -15.06 -23.81
C ASP A 167 1.41 -14.71 -23.43
N ASP A 168 2.29 -14.62 -24.43
CA ASP A 168 3.73 -14.34 -24.24
C ASP A 168 3.96 -13.01 -23.50
N ASN A 169 3.13 -12.02 -23.78
CA ASN A 169 3.27 -10.68 -23.24
C ASN A 169 2.92 -10.63 -21.75
N PHE A 170 1.87 -11.33 -21.33
CA PHE A 170 1.45 -11.38 -19.94
C PHE A 170 2.37 -12.26 -19.10
N GLU A 171 2.76 -13.43 -19.61
CA GLU A 171 3.71 -14.30 -18.91
C GLU A 171 5.06 -13.63 -18.68
N THR A 172 5.58 -12.93 -19.70
CA THR A 172 6.81 -12.15 -19.56
C THR A 172 6.65 -11.04 -18.51
N LEU A 173 5.46 -10.45 -18.39
CA LEU A 173 5.20 -9.38 -17.41
C LEU A 173 5.23 -9.96 -15.99
N MET A 174 4.54 -11.08 -15.78
CA MET A 174 4.53 -11.79 -14.49
C MET A 174 5.93 -12.27 -14.10
N ARG A 175 6.69 -12.83 -15.05
CA ARG A 175 8.07 -13.27 -14.82
C ARG A 175 8.97 -12.11 -14.43
N ASN A 176 8.94 -11.01 -15.18
CA ASN A 176 9.75 -9.83 -14.89
C ASN A 176 9.39 -9.22 -13.53
N SER A 177 8.11 -9.16 -13.19
CA SER A 177 7.63 -8.68 -11.88
C SER A 177 8.22 -9.50 -10.74
N LEU A 178 8.13 -10.83 -10.81
CA LEU A 178 8.68 -11.74 -9.80
C LEU A 178 10.21 -11.69 -9.75
N ASP A 179 10.88 -11.84 -10.89
CA ASP A 179 12.34 -11.95 -10.96
C ASP A 179 13.02 -10.64 -10.50
N LYS A 180 12.56 -9.48 -11.00
CA LYS A 180 13.12 -8.18 -10.59
C LYS A 180 12.84 -7.89 -9.13
N GLY A 181 11.61 -8.13 -8.66
CA GLY A 181 11.22 -7.89 -7.27
C GLY A 181 12.02 -8.77 -6.30
N MET A 182 12.09 -10.07 -6.54
CA MET A 182 12.84 -11.02 -5.71
C MET A 182 14.35 -10.73 -5.71
N SER A 183 14.93 -10.44 -6.87
CA SER A 183 16.35 -10.09 -6.99
C SER A 183 16.68 -8.82 -6.20
N CYS A 184 15.85 -7.79 -6.36
CA CYS A 184 15.97 -6.52 -5.64
C CYS A 184 15.86 -6.72 -4.12
N LEU A 185 14.88 -7.48 -3.62
CA LEU A 185 14.75 -7.77 -2.19
C LEU A 185 15.99 -8.51 -1.65
N SER A 186 16.49 -9.49 -2.40
CA SER A 186 17.70 -10.24 -2.03
C SER A 186 18.94 -9.33 -1.95
N GLU A 187 19.11 -8.44 -2.92
CA GLU A 187 20.17 -7.42 -2.90
C GLU A 187 20.00 -6.47 -1.71
N LEU A 188 18.78 -6.01 -1.45
CA LEU A 188 18.46 -5.09 -0.36
C LEU A 188 18.78 -5.70 1.00
N GLY A 189 18.42 -6.97 1.22
CA GLY A 189 18.75 -7.71 2.44
C GLY A 189 20.26 -7.98 2.58
N THR A 190 20.95 -8.26 1.47
CA THR A 190 22.40 -8.50 1.47
C THR A 190 23.22 -7.24 1.74
N ASN A 191 22.77 -6.08 1.25
CA ASN A 191 23.47 -4.81 1.41
C ASN A 191 23.24 -4.16 2.78
N ASN A 192 22.26 -4.62 3.56
CA ASN A 192 21.86 -4.02 4.84
C ASN A 192 21.95 -5.00 6.02
N LYS A 193 22.97 -5.88 6.01
CA LYS A 193 23.12 -6.97 7.01
C LYS A 193 23.16 -6.54 8.47
N GLU A 194 23.56 -5.30 8.76
CA GLU A 194 23.77 -4.80 10.13
C GLU A 194 22.58 -4.04 10.70
N THR A 195 21.50 -3.84 9.93
CA THR A 195 20.31 -3.12 10.40
C THR A 195 19.19 -4.10 10.73
N GLY A 196 18.39 -3.83 11.76
CA GLY A 196 17.19 -4.62 12.10
C GLY A 196 16.17 -4.73 10.95
N ALA A 197 16.35 -3.95 9.89
CA ALA A 197 15.66 -4.06 8.61
C ALA A 197 15.91 -5.39 7.87
N LYS A 198 17.01 -6.11 8.19
CA LYS A 198 17.31 -7.42 7.62
C LYS A 198 16.17 -8.42 7.87
N ALA A 199 15.58 -8.39 9.07
CA ALA A 199 14.53 -9.32 9.45
C ALA A 199 13.24 -9.13 8.64
N GLU A 200 12.87 -7.88 8.32
CA GLU A 200 11.66 -7.62 7.54
C GLU A 200 11.82 -8.08 6.09
N ILE A 201 12.95 -7.78 5.46
CA ILE A 201 13.23 -8.24 4.09
C ILE A 201 13.31 -9.77 4.03
N ALA A 202 13.98 -10.41 5.00
CA ALA A 202 14.05 -11.85 5.09
C ALA A 202 12.65 -12.48 5.23
N ASN A 203 11.80 -11.90 6.09
CA ASN A 203 10.41 -12.33 6.24
C ASN A 203 9.61 -12.23 4.93
N ILE A 204 9.72 -11.13 4.17
CA ILE A 204 9.06 -10.99 2.86
C ILE A 204 9.54 -12.08 1.89
N ILE A 205 10.87 -12.30 1.81
CA ILE A 205 11.46 -13.32 0.94
C ILE A 205 10.97 -14.72 1.34
N ASN A 206 10.92 -15.02 2.64
CA ASN A 206 10.45 -16.32 3.15
C ASN A 206 8.99 -16.55 2.80
N LEU A 207 8.12 -15.55 2.99
CA LEU A 207 6.71 -15.62 2.60
C LEU A 207 6.51 -15.80 1.10
N LEU A 208 7.29 -15.09 0.27
CA LEU A 208 7.28 -15.28 -1.19
C LEU A 208 7.78 -16.67 -1.59
N ASN A 209 8.82 -17.19 -0.94
CA ASN A 209 9.33 -18.55 -1.19
C ASN A 209 8.29 -19.62 -0.80
N ILE A 210 7.58 -19.44 0.31
CA ILE A 210 6.48 -20.33 0.70
C ILE A 210 5.39 -20.27 -0.37
N GLN A 211 4.96 -19.06 -0.76
CA GLN A 211 3.95 -18.87 -1.79
C GLN A 211 4.35 -19.56 -3.09
N LEU A 212 5.58 -19.32 -3.57
CA LEU A 212 6.13 -19.87 -4.81
C LEU A 212 6.56 -21.34 -4.72
N SER A 213 6.39 -22.00 -3.57
CA SER A 213 6.70 -23.43 -3.44
C SER A 213 5.61 -24.34 -3.99
N GLY A 214 4.41 -23.81 -4.25
CA GLY A 214 3.22 -24.57 -4.62
C GLY A 214 2.63 -25.44 -3.49
N LYS A 215 3.19 -25.36 -2.27
CA LYS A 215 2.71 -26.14 -1.12
C LYS A 215 1.53 -25.48 -0.40
N VAL A 216 1.37 -24.17 -0.57
CA VAL A 216 0.26 -23.40 -0.05
C VAL A 216 -0.70 -23.02 -1.17
N LYS A 217 -1.85 -22.45 -0.82
CA LYS A 217 -2.86 -22.08 -1.79
C LYS A 217 -2.28 -21.07 -2.80
N PRO A 218 -2.40 -21.30 -4.12
CA PRO A 218 -1.81 -20.43 -5.13
C PRO A 218 -2.51 -19.06 -5.17
N THR A 219 -1.73 -18.03 -5.47
CA THR A 219 -2.26 -16.69 -5.80
C THR A 219 -2.89 -16.73 -7.17
N SER A 220 -4.15 -16.30 -7.25
CA SER A 220 -4.92 -16.23 -8.48
C SER A 220 -4.79 -14.85 -9.12
N VAL A 221 -4.28 -14.75 -10.35
CA VAL A 221 -4.22 -13.50 -11.11
C VAL A 221 -5.38 -13.44 -12.10
N ILE A 222 -6.21 -12.40 -12.00
CA ILE A 222 -7.45 -12.25 -12.79
C ILE A 222 -7.52 -10.88 -13.48
N CYS A 223 -8.20 -10.81 -14.63
CA CYS A 223 -8.28 -9.59 -15.44
C CYS A 223 -9.70 -9.33 -16.00
N HIS A 224 -10.75 -9.82 -15.32
CA HIS A 224 -12.15 -9.70 -15.75
C HIS A 224 -13.12 -9.34 -14.61
N GLN A 225 -12.62 -8.78 -13.51
CA GLN A 225 -13.47 -8.38 -12.38
C GLN A 225 -14.24 -7.10 -12.72
N ASN A 226 -15.42 -7.22 -13.32
CA ASN A 226 -16.20 -6.06 -13.79
C ASN A 226 -17.03 -5.37 -12.70
N ASP A 227 -17.21 -6.01 -11.54
CA ASP A 227 -18.02 -5.52 -10.41
C ASP A 227 -17.26 -4.58 -9.46
N TYR A 228 -16.02 -4.23 -9.80
CA TYR A 228 -15.14 -3.37 -9.02
C TYR A 228 -15.06 -1.94 -9.57
N SER A 229 -14.87 -0.96 -8.69
CA SER A 229 -14.70 0.44 -9.08
C SER A 229 -13.28 0.71 -9.60
N TRP A 230 -13.10 0.55 -10.91
CA TRP A 230 -11.80 0.73 -11.56
C TRP A 230 -11.39 2.19 -11.83
N GLN A 231 -12.13 3.17 -11.31
CA GLN A 231 -11.80 4.58 -11.55
C GLN A 231 -10.47 4.91 -10.87
N GLY A 232 -9.44 5.22 -11.66
CA GLY A 232 -8.10 5.48 -11.15
C GLY A 232 -7.39 4.28 -10.51
N THR A 233 -7.96 3.07 -10.56
CA THR A 233 -7.32 1.87 -9.99
C THR A 233 -6.75 1.01 -11.12
N ILE A 234 -5.48 0.62 -11.00
CA ILE A 234 -4.79 -0.24 -11.98
C ILE A 234 -4.92 -1.71 -11.59
N ALA A 235 -4.72 -2.01 -10.31
CA ALA A 235 -4.82 -3.35 -9.76
C ALA A 235 -5.38 -3.32 -8.33
N ASN A 236 -5.84 -4.46 -7.86
CA ASN A 236 -6.22 -4.69 -6.47
C ASN A 236 -5.88 -6.12 -6.05
N ALA A 237 -5.69 -6.34 -4.75
CA ALA A 237 -5.43 -7.65 -4.19
C ALA A 237 -6.34 -7.97 -3.02
N SER A 238 -6.56 -9.27 -2.79
CA SER A 238 -7.12 -9.72 -1.53
C SER A 238 -6.09 -9.63 -0.41
N VAL A 239 -6.56 -9.33 0.80
CA VAL A 239 -5.78 -9.61 2.01
C VAL A 239 -6.43 -10.75 2.78
N GLY A 240 -5.79 -11.92 2.78
CA GLY A 240 -6.31 -13.16 3.36
C GLY A 240 -7.40 -13.85 2.53
N ASN A 241 -8.23 -14.66 3.18
CA ASN A 241 -9.20 -15.57 2.53
C ASN A 241 -10.49 -14.90 2.02
N ASN A 242 -10.41 -13.74 1.38
CA ASN A 242 -11.60 -13.08 0.84
C ASN A 242 -12.09 -13.75 -0.44
N LYS A 243 -13.42 -13.77 -0.64
CA LYS A 243 -14.04 -14.41 -1.81
C LYS A 243 -14.56 -13.37 -2.77
N LEU A 244 -14.19 -13.46 -4.05
CA LEU A 244 -14.89 -12.81 -5.16
C LEU A 244 -16.07 -13.68 -5.57
N LYS A 245 -17.20 -13.52 -4.86
CA LYS A 245 -18.40 -14.36 -5.02
C LYS A 245 -18.85 -14.46 -6.49
N ASN A 246 -18.76 -13.34 -7.24
CA ASN A 246 -19.19 -13.27 -8.63
C ASN A 246 -18.29 -14.02 -9.61
N LEU A 247 -17.04 -14.30 -9.23
CA LEU A 247 -16.06 -15.00 -10.08
C LEU A 247 -15.72 -16.40 -9.56
N GLY A 248 -16.24 -16.79 -8.39
CA GLY A 248 -15.88 -18.06 -7.75
C GLY A 248 -14.42 -18.15 -7.33
N VAL A 249 -13.71 -17.02 -7.20
CA VAL A 249 -12.29 -16.96 -6.84
C VAL A 249 -12.17 -16.68 -5.35
N ASP A 250 -11.55 -17.60 -4.63
CA ASP A 250 -11.19 -17.43 -3.23
C ASP A 250 -9.73 -16.94 -3.14
N GLY A 251 -9.43 -15.95 -2.30
CA GLY A 251 -8.08 -15.43 -2.10
C GLY A 251 -7.06 -16.47 -1.59
N PRO A 252 -5.75 -16.27 -1.82
CA PRO A 252 -5.15 -15.04 -2.33
C PRO A 252 -5.39 -14.81 -3.82
N TYR A 253 -5.68 -13.55 -4.19
CA TYR A 253 -5.81 -13.12 -5.58
C TYR A 253 -5.25 -11.71 -5.81
N VAL A 254 -4.87 -11.46 -7.06
CA VAL A 254 -4.57 -10.15 -7.65
C VAL A 254 -5.50 -9.96 -8.84
N SER A 255 -6.24 -8.86 -8.87
CA SER A 255 -7.05 -8.45 -10.01
C SER A 255 -6.46 -7.24 -10.69
N LEU A 256 -6.32 -7.32 -12.01
CA LEU A 256 -5.94 -6.20 -12.86
C LEU A 256 -7.18 -5.56 -13.49
N ASN A 257 -7.10 -4.26 -13.76
CA ASN A 257 -8.18 -3.52 -14.38
C ASN A 257 -8.54 -4.14 -15.74
N PRO A 258 -9.80 -4.60 -15.94
CA PRO A 258 -10.21 -5.33 -17.13
C PRO A 258 -10.21 -4.46 -18.40
N LYS A 259 -10.10 -3.14 -18.25
CA LYS A 259 -9.97 -2.20 -19.38
C LYS A 259 -8.55 -2.15 -19.97
N MET A 260 -7.55 -2.65 -19.23
CA MET A 260 -6.18 -2.74 -19.72
C MET A 260 -6.08 -3.83 -20.78
N LYS A 261 -5.45 -3.49 -21.90
CA LYS A 261 -5.26 -4.39 -23.03
C LYS A 261 -3.85 -4.24 -23.58
N SER A 262 -3.36 -5.22 -24.32
CA SER A 262 -2.13 -5.05 -25.08
C SER A 262 -2.28 -4.02 -26.20
N GLY A 263 -1.24 -3.21 -26.37
CA GLY A 263 -1.11 -2.17 -27.38
C GLY A 263 -0.01 -2.48 -28.39
N PHE A 264 0.25 -1.52 -29.28
CA PHE A 264 1.31 -1.62 -30.28
C PHE A 264 2.70 -1.70 -29.61
N LEU A 265 3.60 -2.53 -30.13
CA LEU A 265 4.98 -2.70 -29.62
C LEU A 265 5.07 -3.04 -28.12
N ASN A 266 4.27 -4.00 -27.63
CA ASN A 266 4.27 -4.47 -26.24
C ASN A 266 3.93 -3.38 -25.19
N SER A 267 3.31 -2.28 -25.63
CA SER A 267 2.72 -1.29 -24.72
C SER A 267 1.42 -1.79 -24.10
N ILE A 268 0.96 -1.14 -23.04
CA ILE A 268 -0.33 -1.43 -22.42
C ILE A 268 -1.29 -0.29 -22.74
N LYS A 269 -2.37 -0.60 -23.45
CA LYS A 269 -3.47 0.32 -23.71
C LYS A 269 -4.33 0.46 -22.46
N ASN A 270 -4.75 1.68 -22.14
CA ASN A 270 -5.55 2.03 -20.95
C ASN A 270 -4.92 1.63 -19.61
N GLY A 271 -3.60 1.43 -19.60
CA GLY A 271 -2.83 1.11 -18.41
C GLY A 271 -1.55 1.93 -18.35
N PRO A 272 -0.75 1.73 -17.29
CA PRO A 272 0.53 2.39 -17.16
C PRO A 272 1.58 1.78 -18.12
N PRO A 273 2.78 2.38 -18.22
CA PRO A 273 3.94 1.74 -18.82
C PRO A 273 4.18 0.32 -18.27
N ARG A 274 4.79 -0.54 -19.08
CA ARG A 274 4.96 -1.96 -18.76
C ARG A 274 5.78 -2.21 -17.50
N ASP A 275 6.89 -1.50 -17.36
CA ASP A 275 7.76 -1.51 -16.18
C ASP A 275 7.04 -1.06 -14.91
N GLU A 276 6.15 -0.06 -15.03
CA GLU A 276 5.28 0.36 -13.94
C GLU A 276 4.25 -0.73 -13.59
N LEU A 277 3.63 -1.39 -14.57
CA LEU A 277 2.72 -2.51 -14.31
C LEU A 277 3.44 -3.73 -13.67
N GLU A 278 4.68 -4.02 -14.08
CA GLU A 278 5.52 -5.04 -13.43
C GLU A 278 5.70 -4.73 -11.93
N GLY A 279 5.95 -3.46 -11.58
CA GLY A 279 6.02 -3.02 -10.19
C GLY A 279 4.69 -3.14 -9.45
N ILE A 280 3.60 -2.69 -10.06
CA ILE A 280 2.26 -2.77 -9.47
C ILE A 280 1.85 -4.22 -9.21
N VAL A 281 2.13 -5.16 -10.12
CA VAL A 281 1.86 -6.58 -9.87
C VAL A 281 2.64 -7.08 -8.66
N PHE A 282 3.91 -6.69 -8.52
CA PHE A 282 4.74 -7.08 -7.37
C PHE A 282 4.17 -6.50 -6.06
N HIS A 283 3.74 -5.24 -6.09
CA HIS A 283 3.05 -4.58 -4.98
C HIS A 283 1.79 -5.34 -4.53
N GLU A 284 0.95 -5.74 -5.47
CA GLU A 284 -0.29 -6.48 -5.18
C GLU A 284 0.01 -7.89 -4.63
N LEU A 285 1.11 -8.52 -5.04
CA LEU A 285 1.56 -9.78 -4.44
C LEU A 285 1.95 -9.59 -2.98
N LEU A 286 2.61 -8.49 -2.61
CA LEU A 286 2.92 -8.17 -1.21
C LEU A 286 1.65 -8.02 -0.37
N HIS A 287 0.56 -7.49 -0.94
CA HIS A 287 -0.72 -7.44 -0.24
C HIS A 287 -1.28 -8.84 0.10
N ASN A 288 -1.06 -9.85 -0.75
CA ASN A 288 -1.45 -11.23 -0.44
C ASN A 288 -0.68 -11.82 0.76
N LEU A 289 0.51 -11.29 1.07
CA LEU A 289 1.32 -11.69 2.23
C LEU A 289 0.88 -11.00 3.53
N GLY A 290 -0.04 -10.02 3.46
CA GLY A 290 -0.59 -9.33 4.63
C GLY A 290 -0.18 -7.86 4.76
N TYR A 291 0.72 -7.36 3.91
CA TYR A 291 1.11 -5.94 3.91
C TYR A 291 -0.06 -5.07 3.46
N ARG A 292 -0.34 -3.95 4.15
CA ARG A 292 -1.51 -3.09 3.89
C ARG A 292 -1.13 -1.62 3.95
N HIS A 293 -1.76 -0.80 3.11
CA HIS A 293 -1.64 0.66 3.21
C HIS A 293 -2.24 1.19 4.53
N GLY A 294 -1.63 2.24 5.07
CA GLY A 294 -2.14 2.95 6.25
C GLY A 294 -2.18 2.12 7.54
N HIS A 295 -1.40 1.03 7.58
CA HIS A 295 -1.19 0.14 8.72
C HIS A 295 0.32 -0.05 8.91
N GLY A 296 0.94 0.77 9.77
CA GLY A 296 2.38 0.77 9.95
C GLY A 296 3.13 1.35 8.75
N ILE A 297 4.28 0.75 8.45
CA ILE A 297 5.16 1.12 7.34
C ILE A 297 4.59 0.57 6.03
N ASP A 298 4.48 1.42 5.00
CA ASP A 298 3.92 1.03 3.71
C ASP A 298 4.94 0.31 2.83
N VAL A 299 5.25 -0.93 3.22
CA VAL A 299 6.24 -1.79 2.57
C VAL A 299 5.88 -2.05 1.11
N SER A 300 4.59 -2.19 0.76
CA SER A 300 4.15 -2.45 -0.62
C SER A 300 4.64 -1.36 -1.57
N TYR A 301 4.32 -0.09 -1.28
CA TYR A 301 4.80 1.02 -2.12
C TYR A 301 6.30 1.24 -2.03
N GLY A 302 6.89 1.05 -0.83
CA GLY A 302 8.32 1.13 -0.64
C GLY A 302 9.06 0.17 -1.57
N CYS A 303 8.64 -1.10 -1.62
CA CYS A 303 9.30 -2.11 -2.42
C CYS A 303 9.00 -1.97 -3.92
N GLU A 304 7.78 -1.59 -4.30
CA GLU A 304 7.46 -1.24 -5.70
C GLU A 304 8.44 -0.20 -6.24
N VAL A 305 8.53 0.96 -5.58
CA VAL A 305 9.33 2.07 -6.11
C VAL A 305 10.83 1.80 -5.92
N CYS A 306 11.25 1.10 -4.85
CA CYS A 306 12.64 0.70 -4.67
C CYS A 306 13.13 -0.18 -5.84
N CYS A 307 12.33 -1.19 -6.20
CA CYS A 307 12.75 -2.21 -7.15
C CYS A 307 12.50 -1.85 -8.61
N PHE A 308 11.45 -1.07 -8.89
CA PHE A 308 10.99 -0.82 -10.27
C PHE A 308 11.16 0.63 -10.74
N SER A 309 11.49 1.58 -9.86
CA SER A 309 11.66 2.98 -10.29
C SER A 309 13.09 3.33 -10.68
N ASP A 310 13.22 4.08 -11.77
CA ASP A 310 14.48 4.72 -12.19
C ASP A 310 14.68 6.11 -11.55
N LYS A 311 13.68 6.64 -10.84
CA LYS A 311 13.79 7.95 -10.17
C LYS A 311 14.67 7.82 -8.93
N LYS A 312 15.98 8.06 -9.09
CA LYS A 312 17.00 7.95 -8.02
C LYS A 312 16.57 8.58 -6.68
N SER A 313 15.93 9.75 -6.74
CA SER A 313 15.55 10.53 -5.57
C SER A 313 14.34 9.96 -4.81
N ALA A 314 13.45 9.22 -5.50
CA ALA A 314 12.34 8.47 -4.92
C ALA A 314 12.81 7.08 -4.46
N LYS A 315 13.66 6.44 -5.27
CA LYS A 315 14.22 5.10 -5.02
C LYS A 315 14.92 5.00 -3.66
N VAL A 316 15.73 5.99 -3.27
CA VAL A 316 16.41 5.97 -1.95
C VAL A 316 15.39 5.94 -0.79
N ALA A 317 14.40 6.83 -0.82
CA ALA A 317 13.36 6.86 0.20
C ALA A 317 12.50 5.59 0.16
N ALA A 318 12.16 5.11 -1.02
CA ALA A 318 11.41 3.88 -1.21
C ALA A 318 12.14 2.66 -0.64
N CYS A 319 13.46 2.55 -0.86
CA CYS A 319 14.26 1.45 -0.33
C CYS A 319 14.36 1.50 1.20
N ASN A 320 14.47 2.70 1.80
CA ASN A 320 14.37 2.83 3.26
C ASN A 320 13.01 2.35 3.79
N ILE A 321 11.92 2.66 3.05
CA ILE A 321 10.57 2.22 3.41
C ILE A 321 10.43 0.70 3.28
N CYS A 322 10.90 0.13 2.16
CA CYS A 322 10.89 -1.31 1.91
C CYS A 322 11.68 -2.07 2.97
N LEU A 323 12.83 -1.53 3.41
CA LEU A 323 13.65 -2.05 4.50
C LEU A 323 12.91 -2.06 5.85
N GLY A 324 11.95 -1.16 6.06
CA GLY A 324 11.25 -1.05 7.34
C GLY A 324 12.15 -0.63 8.51
N GLY A 325 13.31 -0.02 8.24
CA GLY A 325 14.35 0.33 9.23
C GLY A 325 14.03 1.54 10.11
N TYR A 326 12.79 1.68 10.56
CA TYR A 326 12.32 2.77 11.41
C TYR A 326 12.09 2.29 12.84
N ASP A 327 11.96 3.22 13.80
CA ASP A 327 11.71 2.87 15.20
C ASP A 327 10.37 2.11 15.35
N PRO A 328 10.40 0.81 15.71
CA PRO A 328 9.19 0.00 15.81
C PRO A 328 8.26 0.45 16.95
N LYS A 329 8.77 1.23 17.92
CA LYS A 329 7.97 1.82 19.00
C LYS A 329 7.23 3.08 18.59
N ASN A 330 7.66 3.71 17.50
CA ASN A 330 7.13 4.98 17.05
C ASN A 330 6.51 4.83 15.66
N GLU A 331 5.20 4.55 15.63
CA GLU A 331 4.42 4.51 14.39
C GLU A 331 4.55 5.81 13.58
N ILE A 332 4.94 6.93 14.21
CA ILE A 332 5.15 8.23 13.58
C ILE A 332 6.64 8.61 13.67
N ASP A 333 7.50 7.70 13.23
CA ASP A 333 8.93 7.97 13.08
C ASP A 333 9.14 9.16 12.11
N PRO A 334 9.83 10.23 12.53
CA PRO A 334 10.10 11.37 11.65
C PRO A 334 10.90 11.02 10.38
N ASN A 335 11.75 9.99 10.40
CA ASN A 335 12.43 9.47 9.19
C ASN A 335 11.41 8.84 8.24
N TYR A 336 10.52 8.00 8.77
CA TYR A 336 9.47 7.37 7.97
C TYR A 336 8.58 8.42 7.31
N LEU A 337 8.10 9.40 8.08
CA LEU A 337 7.32 10.52 7.54
C LEU A 337 8.06 11.26 6.42
N ARG A 338 9.38 11.45 6.59
CA ARG A 338 10.21 12.17 5.62
C ARG A 338 10.41 11.38 4.33
N ASP A 339 10.68 10.09 4.45
CA ASP A 339 10.86 9.19 3.32
C ASP A 339 9.55 9.02 2.58
N MET A 340 8.43 8.85 3.31
CA MET A 340 7.11 8.74 2.71
C MET A 340 6.72 10.03 1.97
N ALA A 341 6.90 11.20 2.59
CA ALA A 341 6.65 12.48 1.92
C ALA A 341 7.55 12.68 0.69
N THR A 342 8.79 12.24 0.76
CA THR A 342 9.72 12.23 -0.39
C THR A 342 9.17 11.36 -1.50
N LEU A 343 8.83 10.11 -1.20
CA LEU A 343 8.30 9.14 -2.13
C LEU A 343 7.09 9.71 -2.86
N SER A 344 6.08 10.18 -2.11
CA SER A 344 4.87 10.80 -2.66
C SER A 344 5.15 12.02 -3.54
N SER A 345 6.04 12.92 -3.11
CA SER A 345 6.35 14.13 -3.88
C SER A 345 7.02 13.84 -5.24
N GLU A 346 7.77 12.74 -5.34
CA GLU A 346 8.54 12.39 -6.55
C GLU A 346 7.76 11.46 -7.49
N THR A 347 6.81 10.70 -6.95
CA THR A 347 6.03 9.69 -7.70
C THR A 347 4.60 10.12 -7.98
N GLY A 348 4.06 11.08 -7.24
CA GLY A 348 2.63 11.42 -7.27
C GLY A 348 1.75 10.46 -6.46
N LEU A 349 2.35 9.48 -5.78
CA LEU A 349 1.63 8.59 -4.86
C LEU A 349 1.02 9.38 -3.70
N VAL A 350 -0.15 8.97 -3.24
CA VAL A 350 -0.84 9.62 -2.10
C VAL A 350 -0.66 8.93 -0.76
N SER A 351 0.17 7.89 -0.71
CA SER A 351 0.49 7.15 0.51
C SER A 351 0.93 8.08 1.65
N ALA A 352 1.78 9.09 1.38
CA ALA A 352 2.16 10.07 2.40
C ALA A 352 0.98 10.89 2.92
N GLU A 353 0.09 11.33 2.04
CA GLU A 353 -1.05 12.15 2.44
C GLU A 353 -2.04 11.34 3.27
N LEU A 354 -2.35 10.12 2.84
CA LEU A 354 -3.19 9.19 3.60
C LEU A 354 -2.62 8.96 5.00
N PHE A 355 -1.31 8.68 5.07
CA PHE A 355 -0.64 8.46 6.34
C PHE A 355 -0.62 9.72 7.21
N ILE A 356 -0.22 10.86 6.64
CA ILE A 356 -0.11 12.14 7.34
C ILE A 356 -1.49 12.57 7.84
N TYR A 357 -2.52 12.59 7.01
CA TYR A 357 -3.84 13.11 7.37
C TYR A 357 -4.53 12.24 8.42
N LYS A 358 -4.45 10.92 8.29
CA LYS A 358 -4.97 9.98 9.29
C LYS A 358 -4.31 10.13 10.66
N ASN A 359 -3.05 10.56 10.70
CA ASN A 359 -2.27 10.69 11.93
C ASN A 359 -2.00 12.15 12.34
N ILE A 360 -2.54 13.14 11.63
CA ILE A 360 -2.02 14.52 11.65
C ILE A 360 -2.00 15.16 13.04
N SER A 361 -3.00 14.85 13.87
CA SER A 361 -3.09 15.31 15.26
C SER A 361 -2.05 14.64 16.16
N ARG A 362 -1.67 13.40 15.89
CA ARG A 362 -0.66 12.65 16.65
C ARG A 362 0.78 13.01 16.28
N ILE A 363 1.02 13.58 15.09
CA ILE A 363 2.38 13.93 14.63
C ILE A 363 2.99 15.02 15.52
N PRO A 364 4.13 14.80 16.20
CA PRO A 364 4.77 15.84 17.01
C PRO A 364 5.16 17.07 16.19
N VAL A 365 4.98 18.26 16.74
CA VAL A 365 5.37 19.52 16.08
C VAL A 365 6.86 19.77 16.30
N ASN A 366 7.68 19.30 15.37
CA ASN A 366 9.13 19.56 15.33
C ASN A 366 9.59 19.89 13.90
N GLN A 367 10.80 20.41 13.74
CA GLN A 367 11.30 20.88 12.44
C GLN A 367 11.23 19.80 11.34
N LYS A 368 11.62 18.57 11.67
CA LYS A 368 11.65 17.45 10.71
C LYS A 368 10.25 17.06 10.24
N ASN A 369 9.27 17.06 11.14
CA ASN A 369 7.87 16.80 10.79
C ASN A 369 7.22 17.97 10.04
N ILE A 370 7.56 19.21 10.38
CA ILE A 370 7.15 20.39 9.61
C ILE A 370 7.62 20.27 8.16
N ASP A 371 8.90 19.92 7.97
CA ASP A 371 9.49 19.78 6.64
C ASP A 371 8.93 18.59 5.86
N SER A 372 8.54 17.52 6.56
CA SER A 372 7.90 16.34 5.95
C SER A 372 6.48 16.63 5.52
N ILE A 373 5.68 17.34 6.34
CA ILE A 373 4.35 17.79 5.96
C ILE A 373 4.45 18.77 4.78
N PHE A 374 5.36 19.74 4.83
CA PHE A 374 5.57 20.66 3.72
C PHE A 374 5.92 19.93 2.42
N LEU A 375 6.78 18.90 2.49
CA LEU A 375 7.12 18.08 1.34
C LEU A 375 5.92 17.29 0.81
N GLY A 376 5.10 16.72 1.68
CA GLY A 376 3.86 16.03 1.30
C GLY A 376 2.87 16.95 0.59
N LEU A 377 2.80 18.23 0.97
CA LEU A 377 1.94 19.22 0.31
C LEU A 377 2.37 19.57 -1.12
N ALA A 378 3.53 19.13 -1.59
CA ALA A 378 3.95 19.34 -2.97
C ALA A 378 2.97 18.73 -3.98
N THR A 379 2.29 17.63 -3.63
CA THR A 379 1.25 16.98 -4.47
C THR A 379 -0.04 17.81 -4.57
N ARG A 380 -0.18 18.88 -3.78
CA ARG A 380 -1.32 19.83 -3.81
C ARG A 380 -0.97 21.15 -4.48
N GLY A 381 0.29 21.34 -4.87
CA GLY A 381 0.75 22.48 -5.64
C GLY A 381 1.31 23.63 -4.82
N ALA A 382 2.02 24.52 -5.52
CA ALA A 382 2.81 25.58 -4.91
C ALA A 382 1.99 26.63 -4.13
N GLY A 383 0.71 26.81 -4.47
CA GLY A 383 -0.18 27.73 -3.74
C GLY A 383 -0.50 27.27 -2.32
N VAL A 384 -0.77 25.97 -2.12
CA VAL A 384 -0.96 25.41 -0.77
C VAL A 384 0.33 25.52 0.04
N MET A 385 1.47 25.21 -0.57
CA MET A 385 2.79 25.34 0.07
C MET A 385 3.08 26.79 0.50
N GLN A 386 2.76 27.77 -0.35
CA GLN A 386 2.93 29.20 -0.05
C GLN A 386 2.10 29.63 1.16
N GLU A 387 0.81 29.28 1.19
CA GLU A 387 -0.09 29.61 2.31
C GLU A 387 0.29 28.86 3.60
N PHE A 388 0.76 27.62 3.48
CA PHE A 388 1.29 26.86 4.61
C PHE A 388 2.49 27.56 5.24
N MET A 389 3.49 27.94 4.43
CA MET A 389 4.68 28.65 4.92
C MET A 389 4.33 29.96 5.62
N LYS A 390 3.42 30.74 5.03
CA LYS A 390 2.95 32.01 5.60
C LYS A 390 2.34 31.82 6.98
N GLN A 391 1.39 30.89 7.10
CA GLN A 391 0.69 30.64 8.37
C GLN A 391 1.54 29.93 9.43
N MET A 392 2.57 29.19 9.02
CA MET A 392 3.58 28.65 9.94
C MET A 392 4.43 29.77 10.54
N LYS A 393 4.85 30.72 9.70
CA LYS A 393 5.60 31.92 10.15
C LYS A 393 4.80 32.74 11.16
N ASP A 394 3.49 32.90 10.94
CA ASP A 394 2.59 33.59 11.87
C ASP A 394 2.52 32.91 13.26
N ARG A 395 2.87 31.62 13.35
CA ARG A 395 2.98 30.84 14.60
C ARG A 395 4.41 30.75 15.15
N GLY A 396 5.35 31.51 14.60
CA GLY A 396 6.77 31.45 15.00
C GLY A 396 7.51 30.19 14.54
N LEU A 397 6.93 29.43 13.61
CA LEU A 397 7.52 28.22 13.03
C LEU A 397 8.03 28.52 11.62
N LYS A 398 8.95 27.70 11.12
CA LYS A 398 9.49 27.83 9.76
C LYS A 398 9.64 26.48 9.08
N VAL A 399 9.55 26.47 7.77
CA VAL A 399 10.02 25.37 6.93
C VAL A 399 11.52 25.55 6.75
N SER A 400 12.32 24.50 6.96
CA SER A 400 13.77 24.59 6.78
C SER A 400 14.14 24.81 5.32
N GLN A 401 15.39 25.17 5.05
CA GLN A 401 15.92 25.20 3.67
C GLN A 401 17.17 24.34 3.55
N ASP A 402 17.30 23.35 4.45
CA ASP A 402 18.55 22.66 4.73
C ASP A 402 18.84 21.55 3.72
N SER A 403 17.82 21.14 2.95
CA SER A 403 17.97 20.21 1.83
C SER A 403 17.70 20.89 0.49
N GLY A 404 18.47 20.52 -0.53
CA GLY A 404 18.30 21.07 -1.89
C GLY A 404 16.87 20.91 -2.43
N ARG A 405 16.18 19.82 -2.05
CA ARG A 405 14.78 19.58 -2.42
C ARG A 405 13.82 20.57 -1.77
N ILE A 406 13.85 20.73 -0.45
CA ILE A 406 12.96 21.70 0.22
C ILE A 406 13.25 23.11 -0.30
N LYS A 407 14.53 23.46 -0.48
CA LYS A 407 14.93 24.76 -1.02
C LYS A 407 14.30 25.02 -2.40
N LYS A 408 14.25 24.02 -3.29
CA LYS A 408 13.57 24.11 -4.59
C LYS A 408 12.06 24.36 -4.42
N LEU A 409 11.38 23.56 -3.59
CA LEU A 409 9.93 23.70 -3.35
C LEU A 409 9.57 25.04 -2.69
N VAL A 410 10.39 25.52 -1.75
CA VAL A 410 10.27 26.84 -1.14
C VAL A 410 10.39 27.94 -2.21
N LYS A 411 11.32 27.82 -3.15
CA LYS A 411 11.46 28.76 -4.27
C LYS A 411 10.22 28.74 -5.17
N GLU A 412 9.69 27.56 -5.48
CA GLU A 412 8.46 27.41 -6.26
C GLU A 412 7.24 28.04 -5.55
N ALA A 413 7.07 27.76 -4.26
CA ALA A 413 6.03 28.35 -3.42
C ALA A 413 6.12 29.89 -3.36
N ASN A 414 7.32 30.44 -3.19
CA ASN A 414 7.54 31.89 -3.17
C ASN A 414 7.23 32.55 -4.52
N ASN A 415 7.43 31.85 -5.63
CA ASN A 415 7.18 32.36 -6.98
C ASN A 415 5.75 32.12 -7.48
N TYR A 416 4.95 31.36 -6.72
CA TYR A 416 3.60 31.01 -7.11
C TYR A 416 2.70 32.25 -7.22
N ARG A 417 1.91 32.27 -8.28
CA ARG A 417 0.82 33.23 -8.49
C ARG A 417 -0.48 32.45 -8.71
N PRO A 418 -1.55 32.73 -7.96
CA PRO A 418 -2.81 32.03 -8.13
C PRO A 418 -3.39 32.25 -9.53
N VAL A 419 -4.03 31.21 -10.07
CA VAL A 419 -4.65 31.26 -11.40
C VAL A 419 -5.82 32.25 -11.42
N ASN A 420 -6.59 32.28 -10.34
CA ASN A 420 -7.69 33.21 -10.09
C ASN A 420 -7.92 33.34 -8.56
N ASN A 421 -8.81 34.25 -8.16
CA ASN A 421 -9.10 34.51 -6.74
C ASN A 421 -9.70 33.29 -6.03
N PHE A 422 -10.53 32.51 -6.72
CA PHE A 422 -11.14 31.30 -6.15
C PHE A 422 -10.07 30.27 -5.75
N ILE A 423 -9.13 29.95 -6.63
CA ILE A 423 -8.01 29.04 -6.32
C ILE A 423 -7.13 29.59 -5.19
N ALA A 424 -6.93 30.92 -5.10
CA ALA A 424 -6.21 31.52 -3.99
C ALA A 424 -6.92 31.28 -2.64
N GLU A 425 -8.24 31.44 -2.60
CA GLU A 425 -9.06 31.17 -1.42
C GLU A 425 -9.04 29.70 -1.04
N VAL A 426 -9.08 28.80 -2.03
CA VAL A 426 -8.99 27.36 -1.82
C VAL A 426 -7.66 26.95 -1.21
N ASN A 427 -6.54 27.43 -1.78
CA ASN A 427 -5.21 27.19 -1.24
C ASN A 427 -5.09 27.62 0.23
N LYS A 428 -5.61 28.83 0.54
CA LYS A 428 -5.60 29.37 1.90
C LYS A 428 -6.44 28.54 2.87
N ALA A 429 -7.66 28.17 2.48
CA ALA A 429 -8.55 27.38 3.31
C ALA A 429 -7.97 25.99 3.59
N TYR A 430 -7.40 25.35 2.56
CA TYR A 430 -6.72 24.07 2.67
C TYR A 430 -5.55 24.13 3.65
N ALA A 431 -4.60 25.06 3.43
CA ALA A 431 -3.45 25.23 4.32
C ALA A 431 -3.86 25.54 5.77
N THR A 432 -4.93 26.33 5.95
CA THR A 432 -5.51 26.61 7.27
C THR A 432 -6.00 25.34 7.95
N ALA A 433 -6.68 24.45 7.21
CA ALA A 433 -7.16 23.18 7.74
C ALA A 433 -6.01 22.28 8.19
N ILE A 434 -4.99 22.10 7.33
CA ILE A 434 -3.79 21.32 7.67
C ILE A 434 -3.10 21.85 8.93
N ILE A 435 -2.89 23.17 9.04
CA ILE A 435 -2.21 23.74 10.20
C ILE A 435 -3.08 23.64 11.46
N THR A 436 -4.39 23.87 11.35
CA THR A 436 -5.31 23.71 12.48
C THR A 436 -5.30 22.27 13.01
N ALA A 437 -5.22 21.28 12.12
CA ALA A 437 -5.16 19.88 12.50
C ALA A 437 -3.79 19.49 13.07
N TYR A 438 -2.71 19.94 12.44
CA TYR A 438 -1.34 19.57 12.79
C TYR A 438 -0.76 20.34 13.98
N VAL A 439 -0.81 21.67 13.95
CA VAL A 439 -0.21 22.52 14.97
C VAL A 439 -1.17 22.71 16.13
N ASP A 440 -2.42 23.04 15.84
CA ASP A 440 -3.41 23.35 16.87
C ASP A 440 -4.11 22.09 17.43
N LYS A 441 -3.78 20.91 16.89
CA LYS A 441 -4.29 19.58 17.29
C LYS A 441 -5.81 19.44 17.21
N LYS A 442 -6.44 20.14 16.26
CA LYS A 442 -7.91 20.23 16.12
C LYS A 442 -8.39 19.73 14.76
N ALA A 443 -8.11 18.46 14.42
CA ALA A 443 -8.48 17.85 13.14
C ALA A 443 -9.99 17.98 12.82
N PHE A 444 -10.86 17.62 13.77
CA PHE A 444 -12.31 17.74 13.59
C PHE A 444 -12.75 19.19 13.28
N SER A 445 -12.22 20.18 14.01
CA SER A 445 -12.53 21.59 13.74
C SER A 445 -11.99 22.05 12.39
N ALA A 446 -10.84 21.53 11.96
CA ALA A 446 -10.25 21.84 10.67
C ALA A 446 -11.15 21.36 9.53
N LYS A 447 -11.57 20.08 9.58
CA LYS A 447 -12.53 19.48 8.63
C LYS A 447 -13.83 20.26 8.55
N PHE A 448 -14.46 20.52 9.70
CA PHE A 448 -15.73 21.25 9.75
C PHE A 448 -15.64 22.67 9.18
N LYS A 449 -14.52 23.38 9.40
CA LYS A 449 -14.32 24.72 8.85
C LYS A 449 -14.03 24.69 7.35
N LEU A 450 -13.34 23.67 6.85
CA LEU A 450 -13.03 23.51 5.43
C LEU A 450 -14.30 23.19 4.64
N SER A 451 -15.09 22.20 5.07
CA SER A 451 -16.30 21.75 4.38
C SER A 451 -17.40 22.81 4.30
N LYS A 452 -17.41 23.78 5.22
CA LYS A 452 -18.30 24.95 5.15
C LYS A 452 -17.90 25.96 4.09
N LYS A 453 -16.65 25.95 3.65
CA LYS A 453 -16.12 26.94 2.71
C LYS A 453 -16.05 26.40 1.29
N ILE A 454 -15.68 25.13 1.14
CA ILE A 454 -15.32 24.54 -0.14
C ILE A 454 -15.76 23.09 -0.13
N LYS A 455 -16.41 22.65 -1.20
CA LYS A 455 -16.70 21.24 -1.44
C LYS A 455 -15.74 20.69 -2.48
N SER A 456 -15.30 19.46 -2.27
CA SER A 456 -14.52 18.70 -3.25
C SER A 456 -15.20 18.63 -4.62
N GLN A 457 -16.53 18.43 -4.65
CA GLN A 457 -17.31 18.37 -5.89
C GLN A 457 -17.22 19.65 -6.72
N ASP A 458 -17.27 20.84 -6.10
CA ASP A 458 -17.20 22.11 -6.82
C ASP A 458 -15.87 22.24 -7.60
N LEU A 459 -14.78 21.67 -7.05
CA LEU A 459 -13.47 21.64 -7.69
C LEU A 459 -13.38 20.57 -8.78
N ARG A 460 -14.06 19.42 -8.63
CA ARG A 460 -14.18 18.40 -9.69
C ARG A 460 -14.90 18.96 -10.91
N ASP A 461 -15.99 19.70 -10.67
CA ASP A 461 -16.75 20.34 -11.74
C ASP A 461 -15.92 21.37 -12.53
N ILE A 462 -14.89 21.97 -11.92
CA ILE A 462 -13.93 22.86 -12.60
C ILE A 462 -12.83 22.04 -13.29
N ALA A 463 -12.35 20.97 -12.65
CA ALA A 463 -11.37 20.06 -13.24
C ALA A 463 -11.87 19.48 -14.58
N ASP A 464 -13.16 19.16 -14.67
CA ASP A 464 -13.76 18.54 -15.85
C ASP A 464 -13.97 19.53 -17.02
N ARG A 465 -13.88 20.85 -16.78
CA ARG A 465 -14.03 21.87 -17.84
C ARG A 465 -12.79 22.02 -18.73
N ASN A 466 -11.65 21.45 -18.33
CA ASN A 466 -10.38 21.55 -19.05
C ASN A 466 -9.95 23.01 -19.32
N GLU A 467 -10.17 23.87 -18.32
CA GLU A 467 -9.80 25.28 -18.26
C GLU A 467 -8.42 25.47 -17.59
N ARG A 468 -7.94 26.72 -17.51
CA ARG A 468 -6.61 27.05 -16.97
C ARG A 468 -6.42 26.62 -15.51
N ASP A 469 -7.49 26.54 -14.74
CA ASP A 469 -7.48 26.14 -13.33
C ASP A 469 -7.87 24.67 -13.11
N SER A 470 -8.13 23.89 -14.16
CA SER A 470 -8.56 22.50 -14.03
C SER A 470 -7.53 21.61 -13.32
N ASP A 471 -6.24 21.73 -13.64
CA ASP A 471 -5.18 20.95 -12.97
C ASP A 471 -5.06 21.29 -11.48
N ALA A 472 -5.09 22.58 -11.14
CA ALA A 472 -5.07 23.02 -9.76
C ALA A 472 -6.31 22.54 -9.00
N SER A 473 -7.48 22.61 -9.63
CA SER A 473 -8.75 22.17 -9.06
C SER A 473 -8.78 20.66 -8.82
N ALA A 474 -8.27 19.86 -9.77
CA ALA A 474 -8.20 18.40 -9.62
C ALA A 474 -7.34 17.99 -8.41
N LYS A 475 -6.16 18.60 -8.26
CA LYS A 475 -5.25 18.35 -7.13
C LYS A 475 -5.86 18.76 -5.79
N LEU A 476 -6.50 19.93 -5.77
CA LEU A 476 -7.15 20.45 -4.56
C LEU A 476 -8.39 19.64 -4.18
N ALA A 477 -9.22 19.24 -5.16
CA ALA A 477 -10.41 18.41 -4.93
C ALA A 477 -10.05 17.14 -4.17
N ARG A 478 -9.03 16.40 -4.66
CA ARG A 478 -8.54 15.16 -4.04
C ARG A 478 -8.06 15.38 -2.61
N GLY A 479 -7.32 16.45 -2.35
CA GLY A 479 -6.88 16.77 -1.00
C GLY A 479 -8.05 17.07 -0.06
N ILE A 480 -9.07 17.80 -0.54
CA ILE A 480 -10.26 18.12 0.24
C ILE A 480 -11.04 16.84 0.56
N GLU A 481 -11.23 15.95 -0.41
CA GLU A 481 -11.86 14.63 -0.20
C GLU A 481 -11.14 13.87 0.94
N MET A 482 -9.81 13.83 0.93
CA MET A 482 -9.05 13.15 1.97
C MET A 482 -9.20 13.80 3.35
N ILE A 483 -9.27 15.14 3.44
CA ILE A 483 -9.54 15.83 4.71
C ILE A 483 -10.97 15.54 5.18
N GLU A 484 -11.94 15.53 4.26
CA GLU A 484 -13.34 15.21 4.54
C GLU A 484 -13.51 13.77 5.05
N GLU A 485 -12.67 12.84 4.64
CA GLU A 485 -12.74 11.44 5.09
C GLU A 485 -11.88 11.15 6.32
N LEU A 486 -10.66 11.68 6.41
CA LEU A 486 -9.64 11.19 7.34
C LEU A 486 -9.43 12.03 8.61
N PHE A 487 -9.92 13.28 8.64
CA PHE A 487 -9.94 14.10 9.86
C PHE A 487 -11.22 13.85 10.67
#